data_AF-A0A842Y5Q3-F1
#
_entry.id   AF-A0A842Y5Q3-F1
#
_cell.length_a   1.000
_cell.length_b   1.000
_cell.length_c   1.000
_cell.angle_alpha   90.00
_cell.angle_beta   90.00
_cell.angle_gamma   90.00
#
_symmetry.space_group_name_H-M   'P 1'
#
loop_
_entity.id
_entity.type
_entity.pdbx_description
1 polymer ?
#
loop_
_entity_poly.entity_id
_entity_poly.type
_entity_poly.pdbx_seq_one_letter_code
_entity_poly.pdbx_strand_id
1 'polypeptide(L)' 'MEIGEAIKYPTTDDSWIKKVIIGGILGIIPIVNLVVFGYYLKVIKENIEGKTGMPDWEDWGSLFIKGIVMVVIYLIY' A
#
# COMPACT_ATOMS: atom_id res chain seq x y z
N MET A 1 -8.45 -7.74 14.47
CA MET A 1 -9.14 -7.98 13.20
C MET A 1 -9.22 -9.46 12.97
N GLU A 2 -10.44 -9.97 12.79
CA GLU A 2 -10.62 -11.29 12.19
C GLU A 2 -10.20 -11.24 10.71
N ILE A 3 -9.77 -12.36 10.11
CA ILE A 3 -9.31 -12.38 8.71
C ILE A 3 -10.37 -11.81 7.76
N GLY A 4 -11.65 -12.09 8.02
CA GLY A 4 -12.77 -11.56 7.24
C GLY A 4 -12.93 -10.04 7.31
N GLU A 5 -12.51 -9.40 8.40
CA GLU A 5 -12.51 -7.94 8.54
C GLU A 5 -11.33 -7.32 7.80
N ALA A 6 -10.16 -7.96 7.84
CA ALA A 6 -8.97 -7.48 7.15
C ALA A 6 -9.17 -7.44 5.62
N ILE A 7 -9.89 -8.42 5.06
CA ILE A 7 -10.22 -8.44 3.62
C ILE A 7 -11.17 -7.29 3.25
N LYS A 8 -12.03 -6.87 4.18
CA LYS A 8 -12.95 -5.74 3.98
C LYS A 8 -12.29 -4.39 4.24
N TYR A 9 -11.07 -4.34 4.78
CA TYR A 9 -10.39 -3.09 5.11
C TYR A 9 -10.37 -2.07 3.96
N PRO A 10 -10.04 -2.44 2.70
CA PRO A 10 -10.09 -1.50 1.58
C PRO A 10 -11.47 -0.86 1.41
N THR A 11 -12.55 -1.64 1.60
CA THR A 11 -13.94 -1.19 1.39
C THR A 11 -14.45 -0.19 2.43
N THR A 12 -13.64 0.15 3.44
CA THR A 12 -13.95 1.22 4.39
C THR A 12 -13.76 2.63 3.82
N ASP A 13 -13.17 2.75 2.63
CA ASP A 13 -12.94 4.00 1.90
C ASP A 13 -13.88 4.13 0.70
N ASP A 14 -14.62 5.24 0.57
CA ASP A 14 -15.55 5.44 -0.56
C ASP A 14 -14.88 5.37 -1.94
N SER A 15 -13.60 5.70 -2.01
CA SER A 15 -12.78 5.71 -3.22
C SER A 15 -11.94 4.44 -3.42
N TRP A 16 -12.23 3.38 -2.65
CA TRP A 16 -11.38 2.20 -2.59
C TRP A 16 -11.10 1.54 -3.94
N ILE A 17 -12.12 1.45 -4.80
CA ILE A 17 -12.02 0.85 -6.14
C ILE A 17 -10.95 1.57 -6.96
N LYS A 18 -10.96 2.90 -6.95
CA LYS A 18 -9.99 3.73 -7.67
C LYS A 18 -8.57 3.44 -7.17
N LYS A 19 -8.38 3.39 -5.85
CA LYS A 19 -7.08 3.14 -5.21
C LYS A 19 -6.55 1.75 -5.52
N VAL A 20 -7.41 0.73 -5.52
CA VAL A 20 -7.06 -0.65 -5.89
C VAL A 20 -6.70 -0.75 -7.37
N ILE A 21 -7.45 -0.12 -8.27
CA ILE A 21 -7.15 -0.12 -9.71
C ILE A 21 -5.79 0.54 -9.98
N ILE A 22 -5.52 1.69 -9.36
CA ILE A 22 -4.21 2.36 -9.48
C ILE A 22 -3.09 1.42 -9.00
N GLY A 23 -3.24 0.83 -7.81
CA GLY A 23 -2.27 -0.13 -7.28
C GLY A 23 -2.06 -1.34 -8.19
N GLY A 24 -3.14 -1.87 -8.76
CA GLY A 24 -3.10 -3.00 -9.70
C GLY A 24 -2.33 -2.67 -10.98
N ILE A 25 -2.58 -1.51 -11.58
CA ILE A 25 -1.86 -1.07 -12.80
C ILE A 25 -0.38 -0.88 -12.50
N LEU A 26 -0.04 -0.17 -11.42
CA LEU A 26 1.35 0.09 -11.02
C LEU A 26 2.09 -1.20 -10.67
N GLY A 27 1.40 -2.17 -10.08
CA GLY A 27 1.97 -3.44 -9.64
C GLY A 27 2.45 -4.33 -10.80
N ILE A 28 1.91 -4.14 -12.00
CA ILE A 28 2.28 -4.93 -13.19
C ILE A 28 3.52 -4.35 -13.88
N ILE A 29 3.76 -3.04 -13.74
CA ILE A 29 4.87 -2.35 -14.40
C ILE A 29 6.15 -2.59 -13.58
N PRO A 30 7.19 -3.25 -14.15
CA PRO A 30 8.44 -3.49 -13.44
C PRO A 30 9.07 -2.19 -12.95
N ILE A 31 9.74 -2.22 -11.79
CA ILE A 31 10.33 -1.08 -11.09
C ILE A 31 9.29 -0.11 -10.51
N VAL A 32 8.25 0.25 -11.26
CA VAL A 32 7.14 1.08 -10.76
C VAL A 32 6.36 0.36 -9.65
N ASN A 33 6.29 -0.97 -9.70
CA ASN A 33 5.71 -1.80 -8.65
C ASN A 33 6.32 -1.57 -7.25
N LEU A 34 7.54 -1.01 -7.15
CA LEU A 34 8.15 -0.62 -5.88
C LEU A 34 7.30 0.42 -5.13
N VAL A 35 6.63 1.33 -5.84
CA VAL A 35 5.72 2.29 -5.22
C VAL A 35 4.59 1.57 -4.48
N VAL A 36 4.09 0.47 -5.04
CA VAL A 36 3.01 -0.34 -4.43
C VAL A 36 3.48 -0.96 -3.12
N PHE A 37 4.72 -1.45 -3.04
CA PHE A 37 5.31 -1.94 -1.79
C PHE A 37 5.42 -0.85 -0.73
N GLY A 38 5.83 0.36 -1.11
CA GLY A 38 5.82 1.50 -0.20
C GLY A 38 4.42 1.91 0.26
N TYR A 39 3.43 1.77 -0.62
CA TYR A 39 2.03 2.02 -0.29
C TYR A 39 1.51 1.00 0.72
N TYR A 40 1.86 -0.28 0.61
CA TYR A 40 1.52 -1.28 1.64
C TYR A 40 2.10 -0.91 3.00
N LEU A 41 3.34 -0.42 3.08
CA LEU A 41 3.91 0.07 4.34
C LEU A 41 3.14 1.29 4.87
N LYS A 42 2.68 2.20 4.00
CA LYS A 42 1.85 3.34 4.39
C LYS A 42 0.52 2.85 4.97
N VAL A 43 -0.16 1.92 4.31
CA VAL A 43 -1.41 1.29 4.79
C VAL A 43 -1.22 0.67 6.17
N ILE A 44 -0.20 -0.17 6.34
CA ILE A 44 0.08 -0.84 7.61
C ILE A 44 0.36 0.20 8.71
N LYS A 45 1.21 1.19 8.42
CA LYS A 45 1.54 2.25 9.37
C LYS A 45 0.30 3.06 9.78
N GLU A 46 -0.51 3.49 8.82
CA GLU A 46 -1.71 4.29 9.10
C GLU A 46 -2.78 3.50 9.86
N ASN A 47 -2.92 2.20 9.56
CA ASN A 47 -3.78 1.30 10.33
C ASN A 47 -3.30 1.18 11.78
N ILE A 48 -1.99 1.02 12.02
CA ILE A 48 -1.40 1.03 13.38
C ILE A 48 -1.65 2.37 14.10
N GLU A 49 -1.62 3.49 13.36
CA GLU A 49 -1.95 4.82 13.89
C GLU A 49 -3.46 5.03 14.12
N GLY A 50 -4.30 4.04 13.84
CA GLY A 50 -5.75 4.11 14.04
C GLY A 50 -6.49 4.90 12.97
N LYS A 51 -5.86 5.20 11.82
CA LYS A 51 -6.53 5.86 10.69
C LYS A 51 -7.41 4.86 9.95
N THR A 52 -8.59 5.33 9.57
CA THR A 52 -9.60 4.55 8.84
C THR A 52 -9.55 4.84 7.34
N GLY A 53 -9.83 3.85 6.51
CA GLY A 53 -9.79 3.99 5.06
C GLY A 53 -8.40 3.76 4.48
N MET A 54 -8.31 3.79 3.14
CA MET A 54 -7.03 3.61 2.45
C MET A 54 -6.31 4.95 2.29
N PRO A 55 -4.97 4.99 2.37
CA PRO A 55 -4.24 6.22 2.11
C PRO A 55 -4.46 6.71 0.68
N ASP A 56 -4.33 8.02 0.44
CA ASP A 56 -4.27 8.53 -0.93
C ASP A 56 -2.91 8.24 -1.58
N TRP A 57 -2.94 8.12 -2.91
CA TRP A 57 -1.76 7.99 -3.76
C TRP A 57 -1.04 9.33 -3.90
N GLU A 58 -0.29 9.65 -2.86
CA GLU A 58 0.48 10.89 -2.71
C GLU A 58 1.90 10.58 -2.28
N ASP A 59 2.79 11.58 -2.35
CA ASP A 59 4.20 11.43 -1.99
C ASP A 59 4.90 10.27 -2.70
N TRP A 60 4.67 10.13 -4.00
CA TRP A 60 5.16 9.03 -4.85
C TRP A 60 6.65 8.72 -4.67
N GLY A 61 7.49 9.75 -4.51
CA GLY A 61 8.91 9.57 -4.21
C GLY A 61 9.17 8.87 -2.87
N SER A 62 8.43 9.25 -1.82
CA SER A 62 8.51 8.60 -0.50
C SER A 62 8.05 7.15 -0.56
N LEU A 63 6.95 6.87 -1.30
CA LEU A 63 6.47 5.51 -1.52
C LEU A 63 7.52 4.66 -2.27
N PHE A 64 8.15 5.21 -3.31
CA PHE A 64 9.21 4.50 -4.03
C PHE A 64 10.39 4.12 -3.13
N ILE A 65 10.89 5.07 -2.32
CA ILE A 65 12.00 4.81 -1.38
C ILE A 65 11.61 3.75 -0.34
N LYS A 66 10.40 3.82 0.22
CA LYS A 66 9.88 2.80 1.15
C LYS A 66 9.79 1.43 0.48
N GLY A 67 9.41 1.38 -0.80
CA GLY A 67 9.41 0.16 -1.61
C GLY A 67 10.80 -0.46 -1.76
N ILE A 68 11.81 0.37 -2.05
CA ILE A 68 13.21 -0.09 -2.09
C ILE A 68 13.62 -0.67 -0.74
N VAL A 69 13.31 0.02 0.36
CA VAL A 69 13.61 -0.48 1.72
C VAL A 69 12.96 -1.84 1.97
N MET A 70 11.70 -2.03 1.57
CA MET A 70 11.03 -3.34 1.68
C MET A 70 11.76 -4.43 0.89
N VAL A 71 12.17 -4.15 -0.35
CA VAL A 71 12.91 -5.11 -1.17
C VAL A 71 14.27 -5.43 -0.56
N VAL A 72 14.99 -4.44 -0.04
CA VAL A 72 16.27 -4.66 0.65
C VAL A 72 16.07 -5.57 1.87
N ILE A 73 15.03 -5.34 2.69
CA ILE A 73 14.71 -6.20 3.83
C ILE A 73 14.43 -7.64 3.35
N TYR A 74 13.61 -7.81 2.32
CA TYR A 74 13.28 -9.12 1.74
C TYR A 74 14.49 -9.86 1.14
N LEU A 75 15.51 -9.14 0.67
CA LEU A 75 16.74 -9.75 0.16
C LEU A 75 17.69 -10.19 1.29
N ILE A 76 17.62 -9.53 2.45
CA ILE A 76 18.51 -9.80 3.59
C ILE A 76 17.97 -10.94 4.47
N TYR A 77 16.66 -11.03 4.63
CA TYR A 77 15.96 -12.03 5.45
C TYR A 77 15.31 -13.12 4.59
#